data_AF-A0A1H9NM31-F1
#
_entry.id   AF-A0A1H9NM31-F1
#
_cell.length_a   1.000
_cell.length_b   1.000
_cell.length_c   1.000
_cell.angle_alpha   90.00
_cell.angle_beta   90.00
_cell.angle_gamma   90.00
#
_symmetry.space_group_name_H-M   'P 1'
#
loop_
_entity.id
_entity.type
_entity.pdbx_description
1 polymer ?
#
loop_
_entity_poly.entity_id
_entity_poly.type
_entity_poly.pdbx_seq_one_letter_code
_entity_poly.pdbx_strand_id
1 'polypeptide(L)'
;MIEVKNQFVRHGLFWIWVLPFAIFLLVPAFVSREEMRIPSAEIALMKELGQDIQKINERADHVFTVVFSDAVKFSKKLFTSSAHLDDPSGIKRTAAATVKYHENLWHMVYRAVWRLAGLWPTFLALALAVAAPALVDGLVVRAKKVDVFESHNPVFFWGAGHSLVMVVGVFVLLPLLPYTISMPVLYGAVGVIAMALWVTAANLQTGS
;
A
#
# COMPACT_ATOMS: atom_id res chain seq x y z
N MET A 1 26.10 -8.43 29.14
CA MET A 1 25.46 -9.07 27.97
C MET A 1 24.45 -8.06 27.43
N ILE A 2 24.78 -7.33 26.35
CA ILE A 2 23.86 -6.35 25.76
C ILE A 2 22.90 -7.15 24.88
N GLU A 3 21.65 -7.26 25.31
CA GLU A 3 20.60 -7.88 24.51
C GLU A 3 20.31 -6.96 23.32
N VAL A 4 20.85 -7.29 22.15
CA VAL A 4 20.50 -6.62 20.89
C VAL A 4 19.07 -7.02 20.55
N LYS A 5 18.09 -6.30 21.10
CA LYS A 5 16.69 -6.47 20.73
C LYS A 5 16.57 -6.21 19.22
N ASN A 6 16.06 -7.20 18.48
CA ASN A 6 15.84 -7.10 17.05
C ASN A 6 14.69 -6.12 16.76
N GLN A 7 14.99 -4.83 16.86
CA GLN A 7 14.08 -3.73 16.55
C GLN A 7 13.67 -3.77 15.08
N PHE A 8 14.55 -4.27 14.21
CA PHE A 8 14.32 -4.30 12.76
C PHE A 8 13.13 -5.18 12.38
N VAL A 9 13.08 -6.41 12.89
CA VAL A 9 11.94 -7.32 12.66
C VAL A 9 10.65 -6.73 13.21
N ARG A 10 10.69 -6.09 14.38
CA ARG A 10 9.50 -5.44 14.96
C ARG A 10 8.97 -4.30 14.09
N HIS A 11 9.84 -3.44 13.57
CA HIS A 11 9.44 -2.37 12.65
C HIS A 11 8.95 -2.94 11.31
N GLY A 12 9.62 -3.97 10.78
CA GLY A 12 9.18 -4.68 9.59
C GLY A 12 7.77 -5.26 9.74
N LEU A 13 7.51 -5.96 10.85
CA LEU A 13 6.17 -6.49 11.17
C LEU A 13 5.12 -5.37 11.25
N PHE A 14 5.46 -4.25 11.86
CA PHE A 14 4.54 -3.12 11.94
C PHE A 14 4.16 -2.58 10.55
N TRP A 15 5.14 -2.27 9.71
CA TRP A 15 4.91 -1.65 8.40
C TRP A 15 4.30 -2.60 7.36
N ILE A 16 4.66 -3.89 7.41
CA ILE A 16 4.25 -4.88 6.39
C ILE A 16 2.94 -5.57 6.77
N TRP A 17 2.64 -5.72 8.07
CA TRP A 17 1.46 -6.47 8.52
C TRP A 17 0.50 -5.63 9.34
N VAL A 18 0.97 -5.05 10.45
CA VAL A 18 0.08 -4.37 11.41
C VAL A 18 -0.60 -3.17 10.78
N LEU A 19 0.16 -2.31 10.10
CA LEU A 19 -0.37 -1.07 9.53
C LEU A 19 -1.31 -1.34 8.34
N PRO A 20 -0.96 -2.18 7.34
CA PRO A 20 -1.89 -2.54 6.27
C PRO A 20 -3.18 -3.18 6.81
N PHE A 21 -3.07 -4.06 7.80
CA PHE A 21 -4.23 -4.70 8.40
C PHE A 21 -5.10 -3.72 9.20
N ALA A 22 -4.47 -2.81 9.95
CA ALA A 22 -5.17 -1.74 10.66
C ALA A 22 -5.90 -0.82 9.68
N ILE A 23 -5.26 -0.41 8.58
CA ILE A 23 -5.90 0.38 7.52
C ILE A 23 -7.07 -0.38 6.93
N PHE A 24 -6.86 -1.65 6.59
CA PHE A 24 -7.87 -2.52 6.01
C PHE A 24 -9.13 -2.65 6.90
N LEU A 25 -8.96 -2.74 8.23
CA LEU A 25 -10.09 -2.91 9.13
C LEU A 25 -10.71 -1.59 9.60
N LEU A 26 -9.91 -0.56 9.84
CA LEU A 26 -10.39 0.66 10.50
C LEU A 26 -10.95 1.67 9.50
N VAL A 27 -10.28 1.87 8.36
CA VAL A 27 -10.64 2.92 7.40
C VAL A 27 -12.09 2.80 6.89
N PRO A 28 -12.64 1.59 6.61
CA PRO A 28 -14.04 1.43 6.23
C PRO A 28 -15.06 1.97 7.24
N ALA A 29 -14.70 2.02 8.53
CA ALA A 29 -15.57 2.55 9.58
C ALA A 29 -15.67 4.08 9.54
N PHE A 30 -14.59 4.77 9.18
CA PHE A 30 -14.48 6.22 9.30
C PHE A 30 -14.78 6.97 8.00
N VAL A 31 -14.50 6.37 6.84
CA VAL A 31 -14.59 7.05 5.55
C VAL A 31 -16.00 6.98 4.95
N SER A 32 -16.36 8.00 4.16
CA SER A 32 -17.64 8.06 3.44
C SER A 32 -17.70 7.02 2.30
N ARG A 33 -18.92 6.64 1.89
CA ARG A 33 -19.10 5.66 0.79
C ARG A 33 -18.56 6.18 -0.55
N GLU A 34 -18.64 7.50 -0.76
CA GLU A 34 -18.22 8.13 -2.01
C GLU A 34 -16.70 8.11 -2.16
N GLU A 35 -15.97 8.38 -1.08
CA GLU A 35 -14.49 8.31 -1.05
C GLU A 35 -13.95 6.89 -1.22
N MET A 36 -14.75 5.87 -0.89
CA MET A 36 -14.36 4.45 -1.04
C MET A 36 -14.50 3.94 -2.47
N ARG A 37 -15.32 4.59 -3.30
CA ARG A 37 -15.43 4.27 -4.72
C ARG A 37 -14.18 4.73 -5.46
N ILE A 38 -14.00 4.20 -6.68
CA ILE A 38 -12.92 4.65 -7.55
C ILE A 38 -13.20 6.11 -7.94
N PRO A 39 -12.35 7.08 -7.56
CA PRO A 39 -12.58 8.48 -7.87
C PRO A 39 -12.47 8.73 -9.38
N SER A 40 -13.29 9.64 -9.91
CA SER A 40 -13.20 10.06 -11.31
C SER A 40 -11.81 10.61 -11.68
N ALA A 41 -11.13 11.23 -10.72
CA ALA A 41 -9.75 11.69 -10.87
C ALA A 41 -8.75 10.55 -11.09
N GLU A 42 -8.91 9.38 -10.46
CA GLU A 42 -8.06 8.22 -10.74
C GLU A 42 -8.34 7.64 -12.13
N ILE A 43 -9.60 7.68 -12.58
CA ILE A 43 -9.96 7.26 -13.93
C ILE A 43 -9.33 8.19 -14.97
N ALA A 44 -9.39 9.51 -14.75
CA ALA A 44 -8.72 10.49 -15.59
C ALA A 44 -7.21 10.27 -15.63
N LEU A 45 -6.60 10.00 -14.46
CA LEU A 45 -5.18 9.68 -14.33
C LEU A 45 -4.78 8.48 -15.20
N MET A 46 -5.54 7.39 -15.15
CA MET A 46 -5.24 6.21 -15.96
C MET A 46 -5.33 6.50 -17.45
N LYS A 47 -6.28 7.34 -17.88
CA LYS A 47 -6.38 7.78 -19.28
C LYS A 47 -5.17 8.62 -19.68
N GLU A 48 -4.72 9.55 -18.81
CA GLU A 48 -3.51 10.35 -19.04
C GLU A 48 -2.26 9.48 -19.14
N LEU A 49 -2.20 8.38 -18.37
CA LEU A 49 -1.15 7.36 -18.47
C LEU A 49 -1.32 6.40 -19.67
N GLY A 50 -2.23 6.70 -20.59
CA GLY A 50 -2.46 5.92 -21.81
C GLY A 50 -3.12 4.55 -21.58
N GLN A 51 -3.74 4.34 -20.42
CA GLN A 51 -4.40 3.07 -20.11
C GLN A 51 -5.83 3.01 -20.68
N ASP A 52 -6.21 1.81 -21.10
CA ASP A 52 -7.57 1.49 -21.50
C ASP A 52 -8.43 1.13 -20.28
N ILE A 53 -9.30 2.06 -19.88
CA ILE A 53 -10.15 1.93 -18.70
C ILE A 53 -11.07 0.72 -18.79
N GLN A 54 -11.56 0.39 -19.98
CA GLN A 54 -12.46 -0.74 -20.15
C GLN A 54 -11.73 -2.04 -19.81
N LYS A 55 -10.50 -2.21 -20.32
CA LYS A 55 -9.66 -3.38 -20.00
C LYS A 55 -9.27 -3.44 -18.53
N ILE A 56 -9.03 -2.30 -17.88
CA ILE A 56 -8.76 -2.27 -16.44
C ILE A 56 -9.97 -2.78 -15.66
N ASN A 57 -11.17 -2.27 -15.99
CA ASN A 57 -12.41 -2.71 -15.34
C ASN A 57 -12.64 -4.21 -15.55
N GLU A 58 -12.54 -4.70 -16.79
CA GLU A 58 -12.72 -6.13 -17.10
C GLU A 58 -11.76 -7.03 -16.30
N ARG A 59 -10.48 -6.63 -16.19
CA ARG A 59 -9.49 -7.36 -15.37
C ARG A 59 -9.81 -7.31 -13.89
N ALA A 60 -10.15 -6.12 -13.38
CA ALA A 60 -10.46 -5.92 -11.97
C ALA A 60 -11.72 -6.70 -11.57
N ASP A 61 -12.78 -6.64 -12.39
CA ASP A 61 -14.03 -7.37 -12.20
C ASP A 61 -13.80 -8.88 -12.24
N HIS A 62 -13.02 -9.37 -13.20
CA HIS A 62 -12.69 -10.78 -13.28
C HIS A 62 -11.92 -11.25 -12.04
N VAL A 63 -10.84 -10.56 -11.65
CA VAL A 63 -10.05 -10.91 -10.46
C VAL A 63 -10.92 -10.83 -9.21
N PHE A 64 -11.72 -9.79 -9.06
CA PHE A 64 -12.56 -9.62 -7.87
C PHE A 64 -13.62 -10.70 -7.75
N THR A 65 -14.27 -11.05 -8.87
CA THR A 65 -15.30 -12.09 -8.91
C THR A 65 -14.70 -13.46 -8.61
N VAL A 66 -13.56 -13.81 -9.21
CA VAL A 66 -12.93 -15.12 -9.00
C VAL A 66 -12.38 -15.28 -7.58
N VAL A 67 -11.78 -14.23 -7.01
CA VAL A 67 -11.04 -14.34 -5.74
C VAL A 67 -11.92 -14.03 -4.53
N PHE A 68 -12.85 -13.08 -4.64
CA PHE A 68 -13.52 -12.50 -3.48
C PHE A 68 -15.03 -12.72 -3.43
N SER A 69 -15.69 -13.23 -4.47
CA SER A 69 -17.17 -13.34 -4.49
C SER A 69 -17.74 -14.10 -3.30
N ASP A 70 -17.10 -15.21 -2.92
CA ASP A 70 -17.57 -16.05 -1.83
C ASP A 70 -17.26 -15.43 -0.47
N ALA A 71 -16.11 -14.77 -0.34
CA ALA A 71 -15.75 -14.00 0.85
C ALA A 71 -16.72 -12.82 1.09
N VAL A 72 -17.16 -12.16 0.01
CA VAL A 72 -18.19 -11.10 0.08
C VAL A 72 -19.52 -11.67 0.59
N LYS A 73 -19.98 -12.80 0.03
CA LYS A 73 -21.24 -13.45 0.44
C LYS A 73 -21.18 -13.92 1.90
N PHE A 74 -20.08 -14.56 2.29
CA PHE A 74 -19.86 -15.06 3.64
C PHE A 74 -19.81 -13.91 4.65
N SER A 75 -19.00 -12.89 4.38
CA SER A 75 -18.86 -11.72 5.27
C SER A 75 -20.18 -10.94 5.38
N LYS A 76 -20.97 -10.86 4.31
CA LYS A 76 -22.29 -10.22 4.36
C LYS A 76 -23.20 -10.93 5.36
N LYS A 77 -23.26 -12.27 5.32
CA LYS A 77 -24.06 -13.07 6.26
C LYS A 77 -23.58 -12.93 7.70
N LEU A 78 -22.26 -12.79 7.92
CA LEU A 78 -21.68 -12.73 9.25
C LEU A 78 -21.77 -11.34 9.90
N PHE A 79 -21.54 -10.28 9.12
CA PHE A 79 -21.37 -8.93 9.65
C PHE A 79 -22.56 -8.01 9.43
N THR A 80 -23.48 -8.31 8.51
CA THR A 80 -24.66 -7.46 8.30
C THR A 80 -25.87 -7.99 9.06
N SER A 81 -26.68 -7.08 9.58
CA SER A 81 -27.93 -7.39 10.26
C SER A 81 -29.07 -6.67 9.55
N SER A 82 -30.24 -7.32 9.47
CA SER A 82 -31.47 -6.67 8.98
C SER A 82 -32.23 -6.08 10.17
N ALA A 83 -32.67 -4.84 10.05
CA ALA A 83 -33.63 -4.24 10.97
C ALA A 83 -35.02 -4.20 10.33
N HIS A 84 -36.05 -4.50 11.11
CA HIS A 84 -37.45 -4.38 10.73
C HIS A 84 -37.97 -2.96 10.97
N LEU A 85 -39.10 -2.61 10.32
CA LEU A 85 -39.72 -1.29 10.45
C LEU A 85 -40.17 -0.99 11.88
N ASP A 86 -40.44 -2.00 12.70
CA ASP A 86 -40.88 -1.86 14.08
C ASP A 86 -39.72 -1.82 15.10
N ASP A 87 -38.48 -1.99 14.64
CA ASP A 87 -37.33 -2.07 15.54
C ASP A 87 -37.01 -0.71 16.21
N PRO A 88 -36.48 -0.74 17.45
CA PRO A 88 -35.93 0.43 18.12
C PRO A 88 -34.90 1.18 17.27
N SER A 89 -34.84 2.51 17.43
CA SER A 89 -33.93 3.39 16.67
C SER A 89 -32.45 3.03 16.86
N GLY A 90 -32.08 2.42 17.99
CA GLY A 90 -30.73 1.91 18.23
C GLY A 90 -30.37 0.74 17.31
N ILE A 91 -31.27 -0.25 17.18
CA ILE A 91 -31.07 -1.43 16.32
C ILE A 91 -30.97 -1.02 14.86
N LYS A 92 -31.85 -0.11 14.40
CA LYS A 92 -31.82 0.44 13.03
C LYS A 92 -30.50 1.15 12.72
N ARG A 93 -29.96 1.93 13.67
CA ARG A 93 -28.66 2.61 13.52
C ARG A 93 -27.51 1.61 13.44
N THR A 94 -27.50 0.59 14.29
CA THR A 94 -26.49 -0.46 14.27
C THR A 94 -26.52 -1.25 12.96
N ALA A 95 -27.70 -1.66 12.49
CA ALA A 95 -27.86 -2.34 11.21
C ALA A 95 -27.38 -1.49 10.03
N ALA A 96 -27.73 -0.19 10.00
CA ALA A 96 -27.23 0.72 8.97
C ALA A 96 -25.70 0.89 9.02
N ALA A 97 -25.11 0.95 10.22
CA ALA A 97 -23.67 1.07 10.41
C ALA A 97 -22.92 -0.18 9.94
N THR A 98 -23.42 -1.38 10.24
CA THR A 98 -22.78 -2.63 9.80
C THR A 98 -22.87 -2.84 8.30
N VAL A 99 -24.00 -2.48 7.68
CA VAL A 99 -24.15 -2.48 6.22
C VAL A 99 -23.19 -1.47 5.57
N LYS A 100 -23.11 -0.23 6.09
CA LYS A 100 -22.15 0.78 5.60
C LYS A 100 -20.71 0.26 5.70
N TYR A 101 -20.33 -0.30 6.84
CA TYR A 101 -18.98 -0.83 7.04
C TYR A 101 -18.65 -1.93 6.04
N HIS A 102 -19.55 -2.90 5.86
CA HIS A 102 -19.38 -4.01 4.92
C HIS A 102 -19.22 -3.51 3.48
N GLU A 103 -20.08 -2.60 3.03
CA GLU A 103 -19.97 -2.01 1.68
C GLU A 103 -18.64 -1.26 1.50
N ASN A 104 -18.25 -0.42 2.47
CA ASN A 104 -17.00 0.32 2.43
C ASN A 104 -15.78 -0.60 2.38
N LEU A 105 -15.78 -1.68 3.17
CA LEU A 105 -14.70 -2.67 3.21
C LEU A 105 -14.48 -3.28 1.83
N TRP A 106 -15.56 -3.73 1.18
CA TRP A 106 -15.45 -4.36 -0.13
C TRP A 106 -15.20 -3.37 -1.26
N HIS A 107 -15.67 -2.12 -1.15
CA HIS A 107 -15.27 -1.05 -2.07
C HIS A 107 -13.77 -0.76 -1.98
N MET A 108 -13.19 -0.75 -0.79
CA MET A 108 -11.75 -0.58 -0.61
C MET A 108 -10.96 -1.75 -1.21
N VAL A 109 -11.39 -2.99 -0.99
CA VAL A 109 -10.78 -4.17 -1.63
C VAL A 109 -10.86 -4.06 -3.15
N TYR A 110 -12.04 -3.76 -3.68
CA TYR A 110 -12.23 -3.63 -5.12
C TYR A 110 -11.35 -2.53 -5.71
N ARG A 111 -11.26 -1.38 -5.05
CA ARG A 111 -10.38 -0.27 -5.46
C ARG A 111 -8.91 -0.67 -5.44
N ALA A 112 -8.46 -1.44 -4.44
CA ALA A 112 -7.10 -1.97 -4.39
C ALA A 112 -6.83 -2.93 -5.57
N VAL A 113 -7.77 -3.84 -5.87
CA VAL A 113 -7.69 -4.74 -7.04
C VAL A 113 -7.64 -3.92 -8.34
N TRP A 114 -8.47 -2.90 -8.48
CA TRP A 114 -8.52 -2.03 -9.65
C TRP A 114 -7.19 -1.28 -9.86
N ARG A 115 -6.60 -0.73 -8.79
CA ARG A 115 -5.27 -0.11 -8.82
C ARG A 115 -4.19 -1.11 -9.21
N LEU A 116 -4.24 -2.33 -8.68
CA LEU A 116 -3.29 -3.38 -9.06
C LEU A 116 -3.43 -3.76 -10.55
N ALA A 117 -4.65 -3.79 -11.08
CA ALA A 117 -4.91 -4.13 -12.47
C ALA A 117 -4.48 -3.04 -13.47
N GLY A 118 -4.63 -1.76 -13.11
CA GLY A 118 -4.37 -0.62 -14.00
C GLY A 118 -3.10 0.18 -13.69
N LEU A 119 -2.91 0.58 -12.43
CA LEU A 119 -1.81 1.46 -12.04
C LEU A 119 -0.47 0.73 -11.98
N TRP A 120 -0.48 -0.53 -11.54
CA TRP A 120 0.74 -1.24 -11.17
C TRP A 120 1.75 -1.44 -12.30
N PRO A 121 1.35 -1.80 -13.53
CA PRO A 121 2.29 -1.92 -14.63
C PRO A 121 3.04 -0.60 -14.91
N THR A 122 2.30 0.52 -14.91
CA THR A 122 2.86 1.85 -15.13
C THR A 122 3.72 2.31 -13.96
N PHE A 123 3.25 2.10 -12.73
CA PHE A 123 4.01 2.40 -11.52
C PHE A 123 5.32 1.63 -11.46
N LEU A 124 5.31 0.32 -11.77
CA LEU A 124 6.51 -0.50 -11.81
C LEU A 124 7.48 -0.02 -12.89
N ALA A 125 6.99 0.32 -14.08
CA ALA A 125 7.84 0.85 -15.15
C ALA A 125 8.52 2.16 -14.72
N LEU A 126 7.76 3.10 -14.16
CA LEU A 126 8.29 4.37 -13.64
C LEU A 126 9.26 4.15 -12.47
N ALA A 127 8.89 3.29 -11.52
CA ALA A 127 9.72 2.95 -10.38
C ALA A 127 11.04 2.35 -10.84
N LEU A 128 11.04 1.38 -11.75
CA LEU A 128 12.26 0.76 -12.27
C LEU A 128 13.14 1.77 -13.03
N ALA A 129 12.55 2.65 -13.84
CA ALA A 129 13.29 3.64 -14.62
C ALA A 129 14.12 4.60 -13.73
N VAL A 130 13.66 4.90 -12.52
CA VAL A 130 14.34 5.82 -11.59
C VAL A 130 15.10 5.06 -10.50
N ALA A 131 14.51 4.01 -9.95
CA ALA A 131 15.08 3.25 -8.85
C ALA A 131 16.27 2.39 -9.27
N ALA A 132 16.30 1.84 -10.49
CA ALA A 132 17.43 1.03 -10.93
C ALA A 132 18.73 1.85 -11.06
N PRO A 133 18.76 3.03 -11.72
CA PRO A 133 19.92 3.91 -11.69
C PRO A 133 20.32 4.33 -10.28
N ALA A 134 19.34 4.68 -9.43
CA ALA A 134 19.59 5.06 -8.04
C ALA A 134 20.20 3.91 -7.23
N LEU A 135 19.74 2.67 -7.43
CA LEU A 135 20.32 1.49 -6.79
C LEU A 135 21.78 1.28 -7.24
N VAL A 136 22.06 1.36 -8.54
CA VAL A 136 23.41 1.20 -9.11
C VAL A 136 24.35 2.29 -8.57
N ASP A 137 23.91 3.54 -8.56
CA ASP A 137 24.70 4.65 -8.00
C ASP A 137 24.99 4.43 -6.52
N GLY A 138 23.99 4.01 -5.73
CA GLY A 138 24.17 3.66 -4.32
C GLY A 138 25.20 2.55 -4.11
N LEU A 139 25.21 1.51 -4.96
CA LEU A 139 26.22 0.44 -4.91
C LEU A 139 27.62 0.95 -5.24
N VAL A 140 27.76 1.84 -6.23
CA VAL A 140 29.05 2.47 -6.57
C VAL A 140 29.55 3.34 -5.42
N VAL A 141 28.67 4.13 -4.79
CA VAL A 141 28.99 4.92 -3.59
C VAL A 141 29.48 3.99 -2.47
N ARG A 142 28.79 2.87 -2.24
CA ARG A 142 29.22 1.88 -1.25
C ARG A 142 30.62 1.35 -1.53
N ALA A 143 30.91 0.96 -2.77
CA ALA A 143 32.23 0.44 -3.16
C ALA A 143 33.34 1.47 -2.86
N LYS A 144 33.11 2.74 -3.21
CA LYS A 144 34.04 3.84 -2.89
C LYS A 144 34.30 3.98 -1.39
N LYS A 145 33.27 3.84 -0.54
CA LYS A 145 33.42 3.93 0.92
C LYS A 145 34.30 2.81 1.49
N VAL A 146 34.15 1.60 0.93
CA VAL A 146 34.98 0.45 1.31
C VAL A 146 36.44 0.70 0.91
N ASP A 147 36.69 1.22 -0.29
CA ASP A 147 38.04 1.48 -0.79
C ASP A 147 38.79 2.56 0.03
N VAL A 148 38.07 3.55 0.59
CA VAL A 148 38.65 4.61 1.42
C VAL A 148 38.70 4.28 2.92
N PHE A 149 38.37 3.04 3.31
CA PHE A 149 38.31 2.59 4.70
C PHE A 149 37.46 3.51 5.60
N GLU A 150 36.34 4.04 5.09
CA GLU A 150 35.46 4.90 5.88
C GLU A 150 34.86 4.11 7.05
N SER A 151 34.89 4.69 8.26
CA SER A 151 34.40 4.01 9.45
C SER A 151 32.87 3.82 9.39
N HIS A 152 32.43 2.61 9.72
CA HIS A 152 31.01 2.25 9.71
C HIS A 152 30.24 3.07 10.76
N ASN A 153 29.31 3.90 10.30
CA ASN A 153 28.45 4.67 11.18
C ASN A 153 27.11 3.93 11.44
N PRO A 154 26.81 3.56 12.69
CA PRO A 154 25.62 2.77 13.03
C PRO A 154 24.31 3.47 12.65
N VAL A 155 24.26 4.80 12.63
CA VAL A 155 23.06 5.56 12.26
C VAL A 155 22.67 5.27 10.81
N PHE A 156 23.65 5.23 9.90
CA PHE A 156 23.38 4.95 8.48
C PHE A 156 22.99 3.49 8.25
N PHE A 157 23.53 2.55 9.01
CA PHE A 157 23.11 1.14 8.95
C PHE A 157 21.64 0.97 9.38
N TRP A 158 21.26 1.54 10.53
CA TRP A 158 19.88 1.47 11.00
C TRP A 158 18.92 2.23 10.08
N GLY A 159 19.33 3.41 9.58
CA GLY A 159 18.56 4.18 8.61
C GLY A 159 18.32 3.41 7.31
N ALA A 160 19.36 2.78 6.76
CA ALA A 160 19.28 1.94 5.56
C ALA A 160 18.33 0.75 5.71
N GLY A 161 18.30 0.15 6.90
CA GLY A 161 17.29 -0.85 7.24
C GLY A 161 15.88 -0.26 7.16
N HIS A 162 15.61 0.84 7.84
CA HIS A 162 14.28 1.47 7.83
C HIS A 162 13.84 1.88 6.42
N SER A 163 14.77 2.39 5.60
CA SER A 163 14.54 2.68 4.19
C SER A 163 14.08 1.44 3.41
N LEU A 164 14.69 0.28 3.64
CA LEU A 164 14.25 -0.97 3.00
C LEU A 164 12.83 -1.37 3.42
N VAL A 165 12.52 -1.29 4.70
CA VAL A 165 11.16 -1.57 5.22
C VAL A 165 10.14 -0.61 4.63
N MET A 166 10.50 0.67 4.50
CA MET A 166 9.65 1.70 3.89
C MET A 166 9.31 1.37 2.43
N VAL A 167 10.29 0.92 1.64
CA VAL A 167 10.05 0.50 0.24
C VAL A 167 8.96 -0.56 0.20
N VAL A 168 9.12 -1.64 0.97
CA VAL A 168 8.11 -2.72 1.03
C VAL A 168 6.76 -2.20 1.50
N GLY A 169 6.76 -1.35 2.54
CA GLY A 169 5.54 -0.73 3.06
C GLY A 169 4.78 0.08 2.02
N VAL A 170 5.47 0.88 1.19
CA VAL A 170 4.83 1.64 0.09
C VAL A 170 4.17 0.69 -0.90
N PHE A 171 4.84 -0.39 -1.32
CA PHE A 171 4.26 -1.35 -2.25
C PHE A 171 2.99 -2.03 -1.69
N VAL A 172 2.94 -2.32 -0.39
CA VAL A 172 1.76 -2.94 0.25
C VAL A 172 0.63 -1.93 0.49
N LEU A 173 0.97 -0.71 0.90
CA LEU A 173 -0.01 0.29 1.34
C LEU A 173 -0.60 1.11 0.21
N LEU A 174 0.14 1.37 -0.86
CA LEU A 174 -0.30 2.23 -1.96
C LEU A 174 -1.65 1.78 -2.57
N PRO A 175 -1.91 0.47 -2.81
CA PRO A 175 -3.21 0.01 -3.29
C PRO A 175 -4.35 0.25 -2.28
N LEU A 176 -4.04 0.23 -0.98
CA LEU A 176 -5.01 0.32 0.12
C LEU A 176 -5.30 1.75 0.58
N LEU A 177 -4.63 2.77 0.02
CA LEU A 177 -4.85 4.16 0.43
C LEU A 177 -6.30 4.59 0.18
N PRO A 178 -7.01 5.17 1.17
CA PRO A 178 -8.37 5.68 0.96
C PRO A 178 -8.40 6.93 0.07
N TYR A 179 -7.24 7.58 -0.12
CA TYR A 179 -7.14 8.82 -0.87
C TYR A 179 -6.92 8.59 -2.36
N THR A 180 -7.40 9.52 -3.16
CA THR A 180 -7.16 9.58 -4.61
C THR A 180 -5.65 9.59 -4.90
N ILE A 181 -5.18 8.64 -5.70
CA ILE A 181 -3.82 8.70 -6.22
C ILE A 181 -3.81 9.73 -7.35
N SER A 182 -3.00 10.77 -7.21
CA SER A 182 -2.77 11.80 -8.21
C SER A 182 -1.37 11.66 -8.82
N MET A 183 -1.07 12.36 -9.92
CA MET A 183 0.27 12.37 -10.51
C MET A 183 1.36 12.75 -9.50
N PRO A 184 1.22 13.81 -8.68
CA PRO A 184 2.20 14.13 -7.64
C PRO A 184 2.42 13.01 -6.63
N VAL A 185 1.35 12.32 -6.21
CA VAL A 185 1.47 11.19 -5.28
C VAL A 185 2.23 10.04 -5.94
N LEU A 186 1.95 9.75 -7.21
CA LEU A 186 2.62 8.70 -7.98
C LEU A 186 4.13 8.98 -8.12
N TYR A 187 4.50 10.16 -8.61
CA TYR A 187 5.90 10.55 -8.77
C TYR A 187 6.62 10.68 -7.42
N GLY A 188 5.93 11.20 -6.40
CA GLY A 188 6.44 11.27 -5.04
C GLY A 188 6.77 9.88 -4.49
N ALA A 189 5.88 8.90 -4.67
CA ALA A 189 6.12 7.52 -4.26
C ALA A 189 7.33 6.91 -5.00
N VAL A 190 7.46 7.12 -6.31
CA VAL A 190 8.63 6.68 -7.09
C VAL A 190 9.92 7.32 -6.58
N GLY A 191 9.93 8.62 -6.33
CA GLY A 191 11.09 9.35 -5.81
C GLY A 191 11.51 8.86 -4.42
N VAL A 192 10.54 8.62 -3.53
CA VAL A 192 10.79 8.05 -2.19
C VAL A 192 11.39 6.66 -2.29
N ILE A 193 10.85 5.80 -3.17
CA ILE A 193 11.40 4.45 -3.39
C ILE A 193 12.83 4.51 -3.92
N ALA A 194 13.10 5.34 -4.94
CA ALA A 194 14.42 5.47 -5.52
C ALA A 194 15.45 5.98 -4.49
N MET A 195 15.08 7.00 -3.71
CA MET A 195 15.93 7.53 -2.64
C MET A 195 16.16 6.49 -1.55
N ALA A 196 15.12 5.78 -1.12
CA ALA A 196 15.23 4.74 -0.10
C ALA A 196 16.15 3.60 -0.57
N LEU A 197 16.01 3.14 -1.81
CA LEU A 197 16.88 2.11 -2.38
C LEU A 197 18.33 2.58 -2.53
N TRP A 198 18.56 3.84 -2.93
CA TRP A 198 19.89 4.43 -2.95
C TRP A 198 20.52 4.45 -1.55
N VAL A 199 19.78 4.95 -0.55
CA VAL A 199 20.25 5.01 0.85
C VAL A 199 20.55 3.61 1.37
N THR A 200 19.68 2.64 1.08
CA THR A 200 19.88 1.25 1.46
C THR A 200 21.12 0.68 0.78
N ALA A 201 21.28 0.82 -0.53
CA ALA A 201 22.43 0.30 -1.26
C ALA A 201 23.76 0.92 -0.82
N ALA A 202 23.78 2.23 -0.58
CA ALA A 202 24.97 2.97 -0.17
C ALA A 202 25.45 2.64 1.24
N ASN A 203 24.56 2.18 2.13
CA ASN A 203 24.84 2.13 3.57
C ASN A 203 24.51 0.80 4.27
N LEU A 204 23.73 -0.11 3.66
CA LEU A 204 23.41 -1.40 4.26
C LEU A 204 24.59 -2.37 4.10
N GLN A 205 25.51 -2.33 5.07
CA GLN A 205 26.66 -3.21 5.14
C GLN A 205 26.50 -4.18 6.31
N THR A 206 26.58 -5.48 6.05
CA THR A 206 26.85 -6.48 7.08
C THR A 206 28.35 -6.45 7.31
N GLY A 207 28.78 -6.13 8.55
CA GLY A 207 30.20 -5.96 8.88
C GLY A 207 31.07 -7.11 8.37
N SER A 208 32.23 -6.75 7.82
CA SER A 208 33.38 -7.64 7.65
C SER A 208 34.02 -7.98 9.00
#